data_AF-A0A5P6A9A1-F1
#
_entry.id   AF-A0A5P6A9A1-F1
#
_cell.length_a   1.000
_cell.length_b   1.000
_cell.length_c   1.000
_cell.angle_alpha   90.00
_cell.angle_beta   90.00
_cell.angle_gamma   90.00
#
_symmetry.space_group_name_H-M   'P 1'
#
loop_
_entity.id
_entity.type
_entity.pdbx_description
1 polymer ?
#
loop_
_entity_poly.entity_id
_entity_poly.type
_entity_poly.pdbx_seq_one_letter_code
_entity_poly.pdbx_strand_id
1 'polypeptide(L)' 'MLLTNALLQELDGFDERYFMYLEDVDLCRRALPLTKIYYCPETTIIHVFNKGSYKSKLLLWYHVRSAITYFNKWGWF' A
#
# COMPACT_ATOMS: atom_id res chain seq x y z
N MET A 1 -1.92 8.53 -5.42
CA MET A 1 -2.32 8.88 -4.05
C MET A 1 -1.71 10.23 -3.71
N LEU A 2 -2.45 11.13 -3.08
CA LEU A 2 -1.95 12.41 -2.57
C LEU A 2 -2.15 12.44 -1.06
N LEU A 3 -1.15 12.92 -0.34
CA LEU A 3 -1.11 12.99 1.12
C LEU A 3 -0.49 14.31 1.54
N THR A 4 -0.97 14.92 2.62
CA THR A 4 -0.28 16.07 3.23
C THR A 4 0.97 15.61 3.96
N ASN A 5 2.01 16.46 3.98
CA ASN A 5 3.23 16.17 4.74
C ASN A 5 2.96 15.91 6.24
N ALA A 6 2.04 16.68 6.85
CA ALA A 6 1.67 16.50 8.26
C ALA A 6 1.15 15.08 8.55
N LEU A 7 0.20 14.60 7.74
CA LEU A 7 -0.31 13.23 7.86
C LEU A 7 0.79 12.17 7.64
N LEU A 8 1.69 12.38 6.69
CA LEU A 8 2.78 11.42 6.44
C LEU A 8 3.75 11.33 7.63
N GLN A 9 4.04 12.46 8.27
CA GLN A 9 4.86 12.52 9.48
C GLN A 9 4.15 11.88 10.68
N GLU A 10 2.85 12.12 10.85
CA GLU A 10 2.04 11.49 11.90
C GLU A 10 1.95 9.97 11.75
N LEU A 11 1.96 9.49 10.51
CA LEU A 11 1.98 8.08 10.17
C LEU A 11 3.38 7.45 10.25
N ASP A 12 4.44 8.21 10.56
CA ASP A 12 5.82 7.74 10.53
C ASP A 12 6.21 7.10 9.17
N GLY A 13 5.68 7.66 8.08
CA GLY A 13 5.95 7.19 6.72
C GLY A 13 5.38 5.80 6.40
N PHE A 14 6.09 5.10 5.50
CA PHE A 14 5.78 3.73 5.10
C PHE A 14 6.41 2.74 6.08
N ASP A 15 5.76 1.59 6.25
CA ASP A 15 6.29 0.51 7.07
C ASP A 15 7.38 -0.24 6.30
N GLU A 16 8.64 -0.10 6.73
CA GLU A 16 9.83 -0.61 6.03
C GLU A 16 9.88 -2.15 5.90
N ARG A 17 8.98 -2.87 6.59
CA ARG A 17 8.85 -4.31 6.42
C ARG A 17 8.32 -4.70 5.03
N TYR A 18 7.64 -3.77 4.36
CA TYR A 18 7.23 -3.91 2.96
C TYR A 18 8.31 -3.35 2.03
N PHE A 19 8.70 -4.12 1.03
CA PHE A 19 9.53 -3.63 -0.06
C PHE A 19 8.71 -3.26 -1.30
N MET A 20 7.64 -4.02 -1.57
CA MET A 20 6.71 -3.82 -2.67
C MET A 20 5.43 -4.61 -2.37
N TYR A 21 4.29 -4.14 -2.87
CA TYR A 21 2.95 -4.67 -2.64
C TYR A 21 2.43 -4.49 -1.21
N LEU A 22 1.17 -4.07 -1.08
CA LEU A 22 0.42 -3.83 0.16
C LEU A 22 0.96 -2.73 1.08
N GLU A 23 2.05 -2.08 0.73
CA GLU A 23 2.59 -0.93 1.48
C GLU A 23 1.60 0.25 1.48
N ASP A 24 0.91 0.45 0.36
CA ASP A 24 -0.09 1.48 0.16
C ASP A 24 -1.40 1.15 0.88
N VAL A 25 -1.80 -0.13 0.88
CA VAL A 25 -2.96 -0.64 1.64
C VAL A 25 -2.73 -0.47 3.13
N ASP A 26 -1.55 -0.84 3.64
CA ASP A 26 -1.17 -0.63 5.03
C ASP A 26 -1.19 0.85 5.41
N LEU A 27 -0.61 1.72 4.57
CA LEU A 27 -0.60 3.16 4.79
C LEU A 27 -2.03 3.74 4.84
N CYS A 28 -2.89 3.36 3.90
CA CYS A 28 -4.29 3.76 3.89
C CYS A 28 -5.01 3.30 5.16
N ARG A 29 -4.80 2.04 5.58
CA ARG A 29 -5.44 1.50 6.78
C ARG A 29 -5.02 2.23 8.05
N ARG A 30 -3.74 2.61 8.17
CA ARG A 30 -3.24 3.44 9.28
C ARG A 30 -3.77 4.88 9.21
N ALA A 31 -4.03 5.41 8.01
CA ALA A 31 -4.58 6.75 7.82
C ALA A 31 -6.08 6.86 8.13
N LEU A 32 -6.87 5.80 7.95
CA LEU A 32 -8.32 5.77 8.20
C LEU A 32 -8.78 6.37 9.55
N PRO A 33 -8.14 6.08 10.70
CA PRO A 33 -8.54 6.68 11.98
C PRO A 33 -8.18 8.18 12.09
N LEU A 34 -7.27 8.70 11.26
CA LEU A 34 -6.76 10.07 11.34
C LEU A 34 -7.42 11.00 10.33
N THR A 35 -7.90 10.46 9.20
CA THR A 35 -8.48 11.25 8.12
C THR A 35 -9.46 10.47 7.27
N LYS A 36 -10.22 11.19 6.45
CA LYS A 36 -11.11 10.60 5.45
C LYS A 36 -10.34 10.38 4.14
N ILE A 37 -10.49 9.19 3.57
CA ILE A 37 -9.91 8.82 2.28
C ILE A 37 -10.96 9.04 1.19
N TYR A 38 -10.57 9.74 0.12
CA TYR A 38 -11.46 10.10 -0.99
C TYR A 38 -10.94 9.57 -2.32
N TYR A 39 -11.88 9.13 -3.16
CA TYR A 39 -11.64 8.89 -4.58
C TYR A 39 -12.02 10.16 -5.37
N CYS A 40 -11.15 10.62 -6.27
CA CYS A 40 -11.37 11.80 -7.11
C CYS A 40 -11.68 11.36 -8.54
N PRO A 41 -12.96 11.27 -8.95
CA PRO A 41 -13.34 10.86 -10.30
C PRO A 41 -12.99 11.91 -11.37
N GLU A 42 -12.77 13.16 -10.98
CA GLU A 42 -12.48 14.27 -11.89
C GLU A 42 -11.07 14.20 -12.48
N THR A 43 -10.17 13.41 -11.88
CA THR A 43 -8.79 13.25 -12.33
C THR A 43 -8.54 11.79 -12.73
N THR A 44 -8.04 11.58 -13.96
CA THR A 44 -7.67 10.25 -14.45
C THR A 44 -6.19 10.18 -14.76
N ILE A 45 -5.54 9.08 -14.34
CA ILE A 45 -4.14 8.77 -14.64
C ILE A 45 -4.08 7.40 -15.31
N ILE A 46 -3.30 7.27 -16.39
CA ILE A 46 -3.09 5.99 -17.06
C ILE A 46 -1.97 5.24 -16.36
N HIS A 47 -2.29 4.06 -15.82
CA HIS A 47 -1.31 3.13 -15.26
C HIS A 47 -1.06 1.97 -16.23
N VAL A 48 0.15 1.89 -16.79
CA VAL A 48 0.54 0.78 -17.68
C VAL A 48 0.80 -0.47 -16.84
N PHE A 49 -0.19 -1.36 -16.79
CA PHE A 49 -0.16 -2.50 -15.89
C PHE A 49 0.72 -3.65 -16.41
N ASN A 50 1.91 -3.80 -15.83
CA ASN A 50 2.89 -4.80 -16.27
C ASN A 50 2.66 -6.22 -15.73
N LYS A 51 1.80 -6.40 -14.72
CA LYS A 51 1.57 -7.68 -14.02
C LYS A 51 2.87 -8.36 -13.57
N GLY A 52 3.77 -7.60 -12.95
CA GLY A 52 5.13 -8.06 -12.60
C GLY A 52 5.16 -9.36 -11.79
N SER A 53 4.29 -9.50 -10.78
CA SER A 53 4.17 -10.72 -9.97
C SER A 53 3.74 -11.96 -10.75
N TYR A 54 3.08 -11.80 -11.90
CA TYR A 54 2.68 -12.93 -12.76
C TYR A 54 3.80 -13.39 -13.70
N LYS A 55 4.78 -12.52 -13.94
CA LYS A 55 5.88 -12.77 -14.89
C LYS A 55 7.20 -13.13 -14.21
N SER A 56 7.37 -12.76 -12.94
CA SER A 56 8.61 -12.96 -12.20
C SER A 56 8.35 -13.65 -10.86
N LYS A 57 9.05 -14.77 -10.64
CA LYS A 57 9.03 -15.51 -9.36
C LYS A 57 9.56 -14.66 -8.20
N LEU A 58 10.53 -13.78 -8.47
CA LEU A 58 11.07 -12.87 -7.46
C LEU A 58 10.02 -11.83 -7.04
N LEU A 59 9.32 -11.22 -8.01
CA LEU A 59 8.24 -10.27 -7.71
C LEU A 59 7.05 -10.95 -7.04
N LEU A 60 6.74 -12.19 -7.42
CA LEU A 60 5.75 -13.00 -6.72
C LEU A 60 6.16 -13.26 -5.28
N TRP A 61 7.44 -13.59 -5.03
CA TRP A 61 7.94 -13.83 -3.68
C TRP A 61 7.84 -12.57 -2.81
N TYR A 62 8.19 -11.39 -3.34
CA TYR A 62 7.97 -10.12 -2.63
C TYR A 62 6.48 -9.89 -2.32
N HIS A 63 5.60 -10.16 -3.28
CA HIS A 63 4.16 -10.03 -3.08
C HIS A 63 3.65 -10.96 -1.97
N VAL A 64 4.02 -12.25 -1.98
CA VAL A 64 3.61 -13.22 -0.95
C VAL A 64 4.17 -12.83 0.42
N ARG A 65 5.44 -12.43 0.50
CA ARG A 65 6.05 -11.96 1.74
C ARG A 65 5.30 -10.75 2.31
N SER A 66 5.02 -9.75 1.48
CA SER A 66 4.28 -8.55 1.91
C SER A 66 2.84 -8.90 2.33
N ALA A 67 2.18 -9.84 1.64
CA ALA A 67 0.88 -10.35 2.05
C ALA A 67 0.93 -10.97 3.46
N ILE A 68 1.89 -11.87 3.71
CA ILE A 68 2.08 -12.47 5.04
C ILE A 68 2.33 -11.39 6.11
N THR A 69 3.19 -10.40 5.82
CA THR A 69 3.45 -9.28 6.73
C THR A 69 2.17 -8.50 7.05
N TYR A 70 1.36 -8.19 6.04
CA TYR A 70 0.11 -7.45 6.21
C TYR A 70 -0.92 -8.23 7.04
N PHE A 71 -1.16 -9.50 6.70
CA PHE A 71 -2.14 -10.32 7.41
C PHE A 71 -1.69 -10.67 8.84
N ASN A 72 -0.38 -10.82 9.10
CA ASN A 72 0.12 -10.95 10.46
C ASN A 72 -0.07 -9.67 11.30
N LYS A 73 -0.07 -8.49 10.67
CA LYS A 73 -0.27 -7.20 11.35
C LYS A 73 -1.75 -6.92 11.64
N TRP A 74 -2.63 -7.24 10.69
CA TRP A 74 -4.04 -6.81 10.72
C TRP A 74 -5.06 -7.94 10.92
N GLY A 75 -4.60 -9.19 10.96
CA GLY A 75 -5.44 -10.38 11.02
C GLY A 75 -5.63 -11.02 9.65
N TRP A 76 -5.78 -12.34 9.64
CA TRP A 76 -6.02 -13.16 8.45
C TRP A 76 -7.50 -13.33 8.10
N PHE A 77 -8.40 -13.04 9.06
CA PHE A 77 -9.86 -13.18 8.97
C PHE A 77 -10.56 -11.87 9.38
#